data_AF-A0A7J5Z1A5-F1
#
_entry.id   AF-A0A7J5Z1A5-F1
#
_cell.length_a   1.000
_cell.length_b   1.000
_cell.length_c   1.000
_cell.angle_alpha   90.00
_cell.angle_beta   90.00
_cell.angle_gamma   90.00
#
_symmetry.space_group_name_H-M   'P 1'
#
loop_
_entity.id
_entity.type
_entity.pdbx_description
1 polymer ?
#
loop_
_entity_poly.entity_id
_entity_poly.type
_entity_poly.pdbx_seq_one_letter_code
_entity_poly.pdbx_strand_id
1 'polypeptide(L)'
;MGELFRSEEMTLAQLFLQSEAAYCCVSELGELGMVQFRDLNPDVNVFQRKFVNEATFEKLENELKEINTNQEALKKNFLELTELKHILRRTQQFFDEVCFFTFSDVHTTTDN
;
A
#
# COMPACT_ATOMS: atom_id res chain seq x y z
N MET A 1 -38.05 15.71 6.36
CA MET A 1 -38.41 15.46 4.94
C MET A 1 -38.44 16.82 4.26
N GLY A 2 -37.43 17.09 3.43
CA GLY A 2 -37.26 18.40 2.77
C GLY A 2 -38.19 18.59 1.58
N GLU A 3 -38.55 19.84 1.32
CA GLU A 3 -39.35 20.25 0.16
C GLU A 3 -38.52 20.15 -1.11
N LEU A 4 -39.01 19.41 -2.11
CA LEU A 4 -38.30 19.06 -3.34
C LEU A 4 -37.94 20.26 -4.25
N PHE A 5 -38.34 21.49 -3.89
CA PHE A 5 -38.37 22.64 -4.78
C PHE A 5 -37.60 23.88 -4.29
N ARG A 6 -36.95 23.82 -3.11
CA ARG A 6 -36.17 24.95 -2.59
C ARG A 6 -34.94 24.48 -1.84
N SER A 7 -33.84 25.23 -1.92
CA SER A 7 -32.66 24.99 -1.11
C SER A 7 -32.98 25.10 0.37
N GLU A 8 -32.31 24.31 1.19
CA GLU A 8 -32.37 24.45 2.65
C GLU A 8 -31.81 25.80 3.10
N GLU A 9 -32.30 26.30 4.23
CA GLU A 9 -31.79 27.53 4.82
C GLU A 9 -30.36 27.33 5.33
N MET A 10 -29.45 28.20 4.90
CA MET A 10 -28.03 28.15 5.26
C MET A 10 -27.69 29.29 6.23
N THR A 11 -26.91 29.00 7.26
CA THR A 11 -26.43 30.00 8.22
C THR A 11 -24.91 30.06 8.21
N LEU A 12 -24.36 31.28 8.23
CA LEU A 12 -22.93 31.50 8.45
C LEU A 12 -22.64 31.54 9.95
N ALA A 13 -21.81 30.62 10.43
CA ALA A 13 -21.26 30.64 11.77
C ALA A 13 -19.75 30.96 11.74
N GLN A 14 -19.28 31.69 12.76
CA GLN A 14 -17.86 31.92 12.99
C GLN A 14 -17.41 31.07 14.17
N LEU A 15 -16.39 30.23 13.95
CA LEU A 15 -15.87 29.29 14.94
C LEU A 15 -14.52 29.80 15.46
N PHE A 16 -14.37 29.87 16.79
CA PHE A 16 -13.10 30.18 17.43
C PHE A 16 -12.62 28.93 18.19
N LEU A 17 -11.49 28.37 17.75
CA LEU A 17 -10.93 27.15 18.32
C LEU A 17 -9.56 27.41 18.91
N GLN A 18 -9.30 26.86 20.09
CA GLN A 18 -7.94 26.72 20.61
C GLN A 18 -7.21 25.61 19.88
N SER A 19 -5.89 25.76 19.71
CA SER A 19 -5.07 24.85 18.89
C SER A 19 -5.12 23.38 19.36
N GLU A 20 -5.17 23.16 20.68
CA GLU A 20 -5.24 21.82 21.29
C GLU A 20 -6.57 21.10 21.04
N ALA A 21 -7.67 21.84 21.00
CA ALA A 21 -9.01 21.28 20.78
C ALA A 21 -9.42 21.26 19.30
N ALA A 22 -8.71 22.01 18.46
CA ALA A 22 -9.09 22.23 17.07
C ALA A 22 -9.19 20.92 16.27
N TYR A 23 -8.24 20.01 16.47
CA TYR A 23 -8.22 18.71 15.80
C TYR A 23 -9.46 17.86 16.10
N CYS A 24 -9.81 17.71 17.38
CA CYS A 24 -10.98 16.91 17.78
C CYS A 24 -12.28 17.53 17.24
N CYS A 25 -12.45 18.85 17.41
CA CYS A 25 -13.64 19.54 16.94
C CYS A 25 -13.81 19.46 15.42
N VAL A 26 -12.72 19.65 14.65
CA VAL A 26 -12.79 19.56 13.18
C VAL A 26 -13.06 18.12 12.72
N SER A 27 -12.54 17.10 13.43
CA SER A 27 -12.86 15.69 13.15
C SER A 27 -14.36 15.41 13.30
N GLU A 28 -14.94 15.80 14.44
CA GLU A 28 -16.37 15.62 14.71
C GLU A 28 -17.25 16.36 13.68
N LEU A 29 -16.88 17.60 13.32
CA LEU A 29 -17.57 18.36 12.28
C LEU A 29 -17.49 17.68 10.90
N GLY A 30 -16.35 17.05 10.60
CA GLY A 30 -16.15 16.25 9.40
C GLY A 30 -17.03 15.01 9.37
N GLU A 31 -17.17 14.31 10.50
CA GLU A 31 -18.04 13.13 10.64
C GLU A 31 -19.53 13.48 10.50
N LEU A 32 -19.95 14.64 10.99
CA LEU A 32 -21.32 15.13 10.82
C LEU A 32 -21.65 15.45 9.35
N GLY A 33 -20.68 15.93 8.56
CA GLY A 33 -20.84 16.19 7.13
C GLY A 33 -21.79 17.34 6.75
N MET A 34 -22.17 18.19 7.72
CA MET A 34 -23.18 19.24 7.56
C MET A 34 -22.56 20.65 7.39
N VAL A 35 -21.23 20.76 7.41
CA VAL A 35 -20.52 22.05 7.46
C VAL A 35 -19.66 22.24 6.23
N GLN A 36 -19.75 23.43 5.62
CA GLN A 36 -18.87 23.86 4.53
C GLN A 36 -17.95 24.99 5.00
N PHE A 37 -16.65 24.72 5.05
CA PHE A 37 -15.65 25.74 5.41
C PHE A 37 -15.37 26.69 4.24
N ARG A 38 -15.20 27.97 4.56
CA ARG A 38 -14.72 28.99 3.60
C ARG A 38 -13.25 29.30 3.86
N ASP A 39 -12.49 29.44 2.79
CA ASP A 39 -11.10 29.85 2.89
C ASP A 39 -11.02 31.33 3.30
N LEU A 40 -10.40 31.59 4.46
CA LEU A 40 -10.16 32.94 4.97
C LEU A 40 -8.80 33.50 4.54
N ASN A 41 -7.93 32.69 3.93
CA ASN A 41 -6.57 33.07 3.55
C ASN A 41 -6.32 32.82 2.04
N PRO A 42 -7.11 33.42 1.13
CA PRO A 42 -6.97 33.18 -0.31
C PRO A 42 -5.65 33.71 -0.89
N ASP A 43 -5.09 34.78 -0.31
CA ASP A 43 -3.84 35.38 -0.78
C ASP A 43 -2.58 34.66 -0.28
N VAL A 44 -2.74 33.71 0.65
CA VAL A 44 -1.63 32.96 1.25
C VAL A 44 -1.42 31.66 0.47
N ASN A 45 -0.26 31.55 -0.17
CA ASN A 45 0.16 30.36 -0.89
C ASN A 45 0.15 29.13 0.04
N VAL A 46 -0.16 27.97 -0.52
CA VAL A 46 -0.31 26.70 0.21
C VAL A 46 0.92 26.45 1.09
N PHE A 47 2.14 26.62 0.59
CA PHE A 47 3.40 26.36 1.30
C PHE A 47 3.67 27.27 2.51
N GLN A 48 3.00 28.41 2.60
CA GLN A 48 3.18 29.38 3.70
C GLN A 48 2.12 29.20 4.79
N ARG A 49 1.17 28.29 4.60
CA ARG A 49 0.10 28.04 5.58
C ARG A 49 0.66 27.31 6.81
N LYS A 50 0.08 27.62 7.96
CA LYS A 50 0.56 27.17 9.29
C LYS A 50 0.73 25.65 9.43
N PHE A 51 -0.08 24.86 8.73
CA PHE A 51 -0.16 23.40 8.90
C PHE A 51 0.48 22.59 7.76
N VAL A 52 1.27 23.22 6.88
CA VAL A 52 1.89 22.53 5.73
C VAL A 52 2.82 21.40 6.15
N ASN A 53 3.57 21.63 7.24
CA ASN A 53 4.50 20.63 7.75
C ASN A 53 3.80 19.44 8.43
N GLU A 54 2.56 19.65 8.89
CA GLU A 54 1.71 18.59 9.44
C GLU A 54 0.93 17.87 8.32
N ALA A 55 0.74 18.54 7.18
CA ALA A 55 0.13 17.97 5.97
C ALA A 55 1.09 17.06 5.17
N THR A 56 1.99 16.33 5.83
CA THR A 56 2.87 15.31 5.22
C THR A 56 2.12 14.04 4.82
N PHE A 57 0.77 14.04 4.86
CA PHE A 57 -0.09 12.96 4.39
C PHE A 57 0.28 12.47 2.99
N GLU A 58 0.65 13.37 2.08
CA GLU A 58 1.06 12.99 0.73
C GLU A 58 2.36 12.16 0.72
N LYS A 59 3.33 12.52 1.57
CA LYS A 59 4.57 11.74 1.70
C LYS A 59 4.29 10.38 2.31
N LEU A 60 3.48 10.33 3.37
CA LEU A 60 3.11 9.08 4.03
C LEU A 60 2.32 8.16 3.10
N GLU A 61 1.40 8.72 2.30
CA GLU A 61 0.65 7.96 1.29
C GLU A 61 1.59 7.36 0.23
N ASN A 62 2.57 8.13 -0.23
CA ASN A 62 3.56 7.66 -1.20
C ASN A 62 4.45 6.56 -0.62
N GLU A 63 4.94 6.73 0.62
CA GLU A 63 5.71 5.70 1.31
C GLU A 63 4.91 4.39 1.47
N LEU A 64 3.61 4.49 1.82
CA LEU A 64 2.74 3.31 1.93
C LEU A 64 2.56 2.60 0.59
N LYS A 65 2.38 3.34 -0.51
CA LYS A 65 2.28 2.77 -1.86
C LYS A 65 3.58 2.08 -2.27
N GLU A 66 4.72 2.70 -1.99
CA GLU A 66 6.04 2.13 -2.29
C GLU A 66 6.28 0.84 -1.50
N ILE A 67 5.99 0.83 -0.20
CA ILE A 67 6.11 -0.37 0.64
C ILE A 67 5.26 -1.50 0.09
N ASN A 68 4.01 -1.23 -0.27
CA ASN A 68 3.11 -2.26 -0.78
C ASN A 68 3.62 -2.84 -2.11
N THR A 69 4.04 -1.97 -3.03
CA THR A 69 4.61 -2.37 -4.32
C THR A 69 5.88 -3.22 -4.14
N ASN A 70 6.76 -2.81 -3.22
CA ASN A 70 7.98 -3.53 -2.90
C ASN A 70 7.69 -4.91 -2.28
N GLN A 71 6.68 -5.01 -1.41
CA GLN A 71 6.25 -6.28 -0.82
C GLN A 71 5.73 -7.26 -1.88
N GLU A 72 4.94 -6.78 -2.85
CA GLU A 72 4.46 -7.60 -3.95
C GLU A 72 5.61 -8.06 -4.86
N ALA A 73 6.52 -7.15 -5.21
CA ALA A 73 7.69 -7.47 -6.03
C ALA A 73 8.58 -8.51 -5.34
N LEU A 74 8.83 -8.35 -4.03
CA LEU A 74 9.65 -9.28 -3.26
C LEU A 74 9.02 -10.68 -3.19
N LYS A 75 7.69 -10.76 -3.00
CA LYS A 75 6.97 -12.04 -3.01
C LYS A 75 7.06 -12.73 -4.37
N LYS A 76 6.89 -12.00 -5.47
CA LYS A 76 7.03 -12.55 -6.83
C LYS A 76 8.44 -13.10 -7.06
N ASN A 77 9.47 -12.31 -6.76
CA ASN A 77 10.87 -12.74 -6.88
C ASN A 77 11.17 -14.00 -6.06
N PHE A 78 10.65 -14.09 -4.83
CA PHE A 78 10.83 -15.27 -3.98
C PHE A 78 10.18 -16.53 -4.58
N LEU A 79 8.97 -16.40 -5.15
CA LEU A 79 8.27 -17.52 -5.78
C LEU A 79 9.03 -18.00 -7.03
N GLU A 80 9.45 -17.08 -7.90
CA GLU A 80 10.24 -17.39 -9.09
C GLU A 80 11.54 -18.13 -8.74
N LEU A 81 12.28 -17.65 -7.73
CA LEU A 81 13.49 -18.32 -7.25
C LEU A 81 13.21 -19.70 -6.65
N THR A 82 12.08 -19.85 -5.95
CA THR A 82 11.68 -21.13 -5.35
C THR A 82 11.34 -22.17 -6.41
N GLU A 83 10.64 -21.76 -7.47
CA GLU A 83 10.33 -22.61 -8.63
C GLU A 83 11.61 -23.03 -9.35
N LEU A 84 12.51 -22.08 -9.64
CA LEU A 84 13.79 -22.38 -10.26
C LEU A 84 14.62 -23.38 -9.44
N LYS A 85 14.67 -23.19 -8.11
CA LYS A 85 15.34 -24.12 -7.21
C LYS A 85 14.72 -25.52 -7.23
N HIS A 86 13.39 -25.62 -7.32
CA HIS A 86 12.71 -26.92 -7.44
C HIS A 86 13.03 -27.63 -8.75
N ILE A 87 13.07 -26.88 -9.86
CA ILE A 87 13.44 -27.42 -11.17
C ILE A 87 14.85 -27.98 -11.09
N LEU A 88 15.83 -27.20 -10.63
CA LEU A 88 17.23 -27.64 -10.51
C LEU A 88 17.39 -28.88 -9.63
N ARG A 89 16.67 -28.96 -8.51
CA ARG A 89 16.67 -30.14 -7.63
C ARG A 89 16.12 -31.37 -8.34
N ARG A 90 15.04 -31.22 -9.12
CA ARG A 90 14.46 -32.31 -9.91
C ARG A 90 15.42 -32.77 -11.01
N THR A 91 16.04 -31.86 -11.77
CA THR A 91 17.03 -32.24 -12.79
C THR A 91 18.22 -32.97 -12.19
N GLN A 92 18.72 -32.53 -11.03
CA GLN A 92 19.81 -33.21 -10.34
C GLN A 92 19.44 -34.67 -9.97
N GLN A 93 18.22 -34.90 -9.45
CA GLN A 93 17.74 -36.25 -9.17
C GLN A 93 17.71 -37.14 -10.42
N PHE A 94 17.31 -36.59 -11.58
CA PHE A 94 17.35 -37.34 -12.85
C PHE A 94 18.79 -37.72 -13.26
N PHE A 95 19.75 -36.81 -13.09
CA PHE A 95 21.16 -37.12 -13.40
C PHE A 95 21.73 -38.18 -12.46
N ASP A 96 21.36 -38.17 -11.18
CA ASP A 96 21.78 -39.17 -10.19
C ASP A 96 21.21 -40.57 -10.52
N GLU A 97 19.94 -40.67 -10.92
CA GLU A 97 19.30 -41.94 -11.29
C GLU A 97 19.90 -42.55 -12.56
N VAL A 98 20.17 -41.74 -13.59
CA VAL A 98 20.79 -42.21 -14.85
C VAL A 98 22.24 -42.67 -14.63
N CYS A 99 22.98 -42.01 -13.73
CA CYS A 99 24.33 -42.44 -13.37
C CYS A 99 24.32 -43.80 -12.64
N PHE A 100 23.32 -44.07 -11.81
CA PHE A 100 23.16 -45.36 -11.14
C PHE A 100 22.79 -46.50 -12.12
N PHE A 101 21.94 -46.22 -13.11
CA PHE A 101 21.56 -47.19 -14.13
C PHE A 101 22.76 -47.55 -15.04
N THR A 102 23.46 -46.53 -15.55
CA THR A 102 24.62 -46.73 -16.43
C THR A 102 25.79 -47.47 -15.76
N PHE A 103 25.98 -47.32 -14.45
CA PHE A 103 26.97 -48.10 -13.70
C PHE A 103 26.53 -49.56 -13.45
N SER A 104 25.23 -49.79 -13.26
CA SER A 104 24.67 -51.13 -13.05
C SER A 104 24.71 -51.98 -14.32
N ASP A 105 24.45 -51.39 -15.50
CA ASP A 105 24.53 -52.09 -16.79
C ASP A 105 25.97 -52.49 -17.19
N VAL A 106 26.99 -51.77 -16.72
CA VAL A 106 28.40 -52.09 -16.97
C VAL A 106 28.86 -53.33 -16.20
N HIS A 107 28.36 -53.55 -14.98
CA HIS A 107 28.76 -54.70 -14.14
C HIS A 107 28.09 -56.02 -14.54
N THR A 108 26.94 -56.00 -15.22
CA THR A 108 26.26 -57.23 -15.69
C THR A 108 26.79 -57.78 -17.02
N THR A 109 27.68 -57.05 -17.72
CA THR A 109 28.24 -57.49 -19.03
C THR A 109 29.64 -58.11 -18.91
N THR A 110 30.27 -58.09 -17.73
CA THR A 110 31.63 -58.66 -17.51
C THR A 110 31.66 -59.98 -16.73
N ASP A 111 30.52 -60.52 -16.34
CA ASP A 111 30.37 -61.89 -15.80
C ASP A 111 29.67 -62.79 -16.83
N ASN A 112 30.37 -63.12 -17.93
CA ASN A 112 30.08 -64.31 -18.74
C ASN A 112 31.32 -64.79 -19.49
#